data_AF-A0A3A9SXP5-F1
#
_entry.id   AF-A0A3A9SXP5-F1
#
_cell.length_a   1.000
_cell.length_b   1.000
_cell.length_c   1.000
_cell.angle_alpha   90.00
_cell.angle_beta   90.00
_cell.angle_gamma   90.00
#
_symmetry.space_group_name_H-M   'P 1'
#
loop_
_entity.id
_entity.type
_entity.pdbx_description
1 polymer ?
#
loop_
_entity_poly.entity_id
_entity_poly.type
_entity_poly.pdbx_seq_one_letter_code
_entity_poly.pdbx_strand_id
1 'polypeptide(L)'
;MRTGIVRIIGGATLSVLMASYMPLYAYADTYDISEGSITVSRDETAQTVTQAGNYAVQDKEDNDPVITSNNQEVSGVTLTIEASSGQEAEVTIQDLNINDSSNGHTPAILTTGEGNVKINLDGVNVVKSGDFCAGLQKENEGDLIITDNNATGSLDATGGDFGAGIGGGFRGSGTDITIEGGEVTATGGEYGAGIGGGERGSGTDITIEGGEVTATGGDGGAGIGGGNEGSGTGIIIKEGTTVIATSGYDGAGIGGGDRGDGTEITIKGGTVTATSVSQGAGIGGGCFGNGTDITIESGIITAIGGTAGAGIGGGYEGAGTVIKIEGGTVTATGGEWGAGIGGGSDGAGSEITISNDAHLMVSGGIYDQYCGAAIGEGIQVDYGDVTLTSSGREISPDISLLTTDGYIKYYPAGTTVEQIKNGSVQPTKILKSIITSSEALIDEGNTPHDEYAASEVISTTHSSSGGSYVDNSEVNSIPTSSEEFAAFLAATNNTLEVYIKKIEAMMAAGDTEGLNALVSKGISLETGNWVCFNKKTYTLIEKISDLGVPVTISFAYKGRRYSTVIPGKADIRPLDLCNEEGYCGFLNLIKYYGGTQK
;
A
#
# COMPACT_ATOMS: atom_id res chain seq x y z
N MET A 1 35.91 33.35 -96.87
CA MET A 1 35.15 34.09 -95.84
C MET A 1 35.63 33.62 -94.47
N ARG A 2 36.17 34.56 -93.68
CA ARG A 2 36.17 34.69 -92.21
C ARG A 2 36.15 33.44 -91.29
N THR A 3 37.26 33.27 -90.55
CA THR A 3 37.39 33.19 -89.05
C THR A 3 36.36 32.34 -88.32
N GLY A 4 36.69 31.27 -87.58
CA GLY A 4 37.64 31.18 -86.47
C GLY A 4 36.97 31.63 -85.16
N ILE A 5 36.72 30.70 -84.22
CA ILE A 5 36.81 30.84 -82.75
C ILE A 5 36.65 29.44 -82.10
N VAL A 6 37.59 29.16 -81.20
CA VAL A 6 37.68 28.03 -80.26
C VAL A 6 37.06 28.45 -78.92
N ARG A 7 36.39 27.55 -78.20
CA ARG A 7 36.58 27.42 -76.74
C ARG A 7 36.17 26.04 -76.21
N ILE A 8 37.13 25.46 -75.50
CA ILE A 8 37.15 24.20 -74.74
C ILE A 8 36.57 24.45 -73.33
N ILE A 9 36.08 23.39 -72.66
CA ILE A 9 36.21 22.95 -71.23
C ILE A 9 35.07 21.92 -71.06
N GLY A 10 35.22 20.66 -70.66
CA GLY A 10 36.18 19.96 -69.83
C GLY A 10 35.35 19.07 -68.87
N GLY A 11 35.73 17.80 -68.67
CA GLY A 11 35.13 16.97 -67.61
C GLY A 11 34.87 15.52 -67.99
N ALA A 12 35.92 14.70 -68.03
CA ALA A 12 35.81 13.29 -67.68
C ALA A 12 35.45 13.18 -66.19
N THR A 13 34.68 12.16 -65.79
CA THR A 13 35.16 11.02 -64.98
C THR A 13 34.01 10.22 -64.36
N LEU A 14 34.26 8.92 -64.22
CA LEU A 14 33.83 8.06 -63.10
C LEU A 14 32.34 7.76 -62.94
N SER A 15 31.90 6.73 -63.65
CA SER A 15 30.91 5.78 -63.12
C SER A 15 31.55 5.01 -61.94
N VAL A 16 31.43 5.56 -60.73
CA VAL A 16 31.72 4.86 -59.46
C VAL A 16 30.40 4.37 -58.87
N LEU A 17 30.27 3.05 -58.83
CA LEU A 17 29.80 2.27 -57.69
C LEU A 17 28.71 2.93 -56.82
N MET A 18 27.45 2.79 -57.24
CA MET A 18 26.29 2.98 -56.36
C MET A 18 25.99 1.64 -55.66
N ALA A 19 26.87 1.27 -54.74
CA ALA A 19 26.70 0.15 -53.81
C ALA A 19 27.14 0.63 -52.42
N SER A 20 26.30 1.43 -51.77
CA SER A 20 26.48 1.82 -50.37
C SER A 20 25.13 2.26 -49.84
N TYR A 21 24.79 1.83 -48.63
CA TYR A 21 23.51 2.00 -47.91
C TYR A 21 22.44 0.93 -48.17
N MET A 22 22.84 -0.34 -48.22
CA MET A 22 22.04 -1.32 -47.47
C MET A 22 22.62 -1.32 -46.06
N PRO A 23 21.83 -1.14 -44.98
CA PRO A 23 22.32 -1.49 -43.66
C PRO A 23 22.74 -2.95 -43.74
N LEU A 24 24.02 -3.25 -43.49
CA LEU A 24 24.38 -4.62 -43.14
C LEU A 24 23.59 -4.87 -41.85
N TYR A 25 22.58 -5.72 -41.92
CA TYR A 25 22.14 -6.45 -40.74
C TYR A 25 23.35 -7.28 -40.33
N ALA A 26 24.21 -6.73 -39.48
CA ALA A 26 25.15 -7.53 -38.73
C ALA A 26 24.28 -8.47 -37.89
N TYR A 27 24.42 -9.77 -38.13
CA TYR A 27 23.83 -10.76 -37.22
C TYR A 27 24.50 -10.56 -35.86
N ALA A 28 23.70 -10.59 -34.80
CA ALA A 28 24.18 -10.71 -33.43
C ALA A 28 25.28 -11.78 -33.35
N ASP A 29 26.48 -11.41 -32.94
CA ASP A 29 27.52 -12.40 -32.67
C ASP A 29 27.38 -12.91 -31.23
N THR A 30 27.79 -14.15 -31.02
CA THR A 30 27.79 -14.80 -29.70
C THR A 30 29.19 -14.81 -29.13
N TYR A 31 29.32 -14.38 -27.87
CA TYR A 31 30.58 -14.29 -27.14
C TYR A 31 30.54 -15.17 -25.89
N ASP A 32 31.49 -16.10 -25.79
CA ASP A 32 31.63 -17.02 -24.66
C ASP A 32 32.50 -16.38 -23.57
N ILE A 33 31.88 -16.02 -22.44
CA ILE A 33 32.56 -15.36 -21.32
C ILE A 33 33.56 -16.28 -20.60
N SER A 34 33.50 -17.61 -20.80
CA SER A 34 34.46 -18.55 -20.22
C SER A 34 35.89 -18.33 -20.74
N GLU A 35 36.05 -17.66 -21.88
CA GLU A 35 37.34 -17.32 -22.48
C GLU A 35 37.94 -16.01 -21.93
N GLY A 36 37.19 -15.29 -21.07
CA GLY A 36 37.63 -14.07 -20.40
C GLY A 36 36.50 -13.05 -20.24
N SER A 37 36.66 -12.13 -19.28
CA SER A 37 35.72 -11.03 -19.04
C SER A 37 35.38 -10.28 -20.31
N ILE A 38 34.12 -9.86 -20.42
CA ILE A 38 33.58 -9.17 -21.59
C ILE A 38 33.10 -7.78 -21.18
N THR A 39 33.42 -6.79 -21.99
CA THR A 39 32.89 -5.43 -21.88
C THR A 39 32.08 -5.11 -23.13
N VAL A 40 30.82 -4.72 -22.95
CA VAL A 40 29.96 -4.16 -23.99
C VAL A 40 29.87 -2.65 -23.73
N SER A 41 30.31 -1.82 -24.67
CA SER A 41 30.33 -0.36 -24.50
C SER A 41 29.49 0.31 -25.59
N ARG A 42 28.65 1.27 -25.21
CA ARG A 42 27.88 2.12 -26.13
C ARG A 42 28.33 3.57 -26.01
N ASP A 43 28.83 4.13 -27.11
CA ASP A 43 29.08 5.56 -27.25
C ASP A 43 28.18 6.20 -28.32
N GLU A 44 28.40 7.49 -28.62
CA GLU A 44 27.62 8.24 -29.62
C GLU A 44 27.75 7.67 -31.04
N THR A 45 28.73 6.81 -31.31
CA THR A 45 29.09 6.33 -32.64
C THR A 45 28.65 4.89 -32.88
N ALA A 46 28.89 3.99 -31.92
CA ALA A 46 28.60 2.57 -32.06
C ALA A 46 28.49 1.87 -30.69
N GLN A 47 27.93 0.66 -30.73
CA GLN A 47 28.12 -0.33 -29.67
C GLN A 47 29.26 -1.26 -30.05
N THR A 48 30.16 -1.53 -29.11
CA THR A 48 31.31 -2.39 -29.32
C THR A 48 31.45 -3.44 -28.22
N VAL A 49 32.11 -4.54 -28.55
CA VAL A 49 32.45 -5.62 -27.62
C VAL A 49 33.96 -5.75 -27.52
N THR A 50 34.45 -5.80 -26.29
CA THR A 50 35.83 -6.10 -25.94
C THR A 50 35.90 -7.35 -25.06
N GLN A 51 36.72 -8.34 -25.43
CA GLN A 51 36.94 -9.55 -24.62
C GLN A 51 38.40 -9.66 -24.14
N ALA A 52 38.57 -9.79 -22.83
CA ALA A 52 39.88 -9.88 -22.20
C ALA A 52 40.69 -11.06 -22.76
N GLY A 53 41.91 -10.78 -23.24
CA GLY A 53 42.79 -11.81 -23.82
C GLY A 53 42.53 -12.15 -25.29
N ASN A 54 41.49 -11.59 -25.92
CA ASN A 54 41.11 -11.86 -27.30
C ASN A 54 41.17 -10.61 -28.19
N TYR A 55 42.33 -10.34 -28.79
CA TYR A 55 42.55 -9.18 -29.67
C TYR A 55 41.67 -9.14 -30.93
N ALA A 56 41.03 -10.26 -31.32
CA ALA A 56 40.11 -10.27 -32.46
C ALA A 56 38.74 -9.68 -32.12
N VAL A 57 38.43 -9.55 -30.84
CA VAL A 57 37.21 -8.95 -30.29
C VAL A 57 37.63 -7.75 -29.43
N GLN A 58 38.48 -6.88 -29.95
CA GLN A 58 38.82 -5.62 -29.30
C GLN A 58 38.04 -4.50 -29.99
N ASP A 59 37.18 -3.81 -29.25
CA ASP A 59 36.32 -2.71 -29.73
C ASP A 59 35.56 -3.09 -31.01
N LYS A 60 35.11 -4.36 -31.07
CA LYS A 60 34.43 -4.90 -32.24
C LYS A 60 32.99 -4.40 -32.27
N GLU A 61 32.60 -3.67 -33.31
CA GLU A 61 31.22 -3.19 -33.48
C GLU A 61 30.22 -4.34 -33.52
N ASP A 62 29.23 -4.31 -32.62
CA ASP A 62 28.12 -5.24 -32.54
C ASP A 62 26.95 -4.59 -31.78
N ASN A 63 25.81 -4.41 -32.46
CA ASN A 63 24.66 -3.72 -31.88
C ASN A 63 23.76 -4.63 -31.04
N ASP A 64 23.85 -5.95 -31.22
CA ASP A 64 22.96 -6.92 -30.58
C ASP A 64 23.75 -8.11 -30.00
N PRO A 65 24.81 -7.91 -29.21
CA PRO A 65 25.69 -8.99 -28.77
C PRO A 65 24.95 -9.98 -27.85
N VAL A 66 25.22 -11.27 -28.05
CA VAL A 66 24.75 -12.35 -27.17
C VAL A 66 25.92 -12.84 -26.32
N ILE A 67 25.79 -12.74 -25.00
CA ILE A 67 26.81 -13.20 -24.04
C ILE A 67 26.34 -14.50 -23.39
N THR A 68 27.19 -15.52 -23.43
CA THR A 68 26.88 -16.84 -22.90
C THR A 68 28.08 -17.41 -22.13
N SER A 69 27.83 -18.38 -21.24
CA SER A 69 28.87 -19.31 -20.77
C SER A 69 28.64 -20.72 -21.29
N ASN A 70 27.80 -20.89 -22.32
CA ASN A 70 27.35 -22.19 -22.82
C ASN A 70 26.79 -23.10 -21.70
N ASN A 71 26.05 -22.50 -20.76
CA ASN A 71 25.53 -23.14 -19.56
C ASN A 71 26.62 -23.81 -18.68
N GLN A 72 27.86 -23.34 -18.76
CA GLN A 72 28.95 -23.77 -17.87
C GLN A 72 29.08 -22.77 -16.73
N GLU A 73 29.21 -23.28 -15.50
CA GLU A 73 29.56 -22.44 -14.35
C GLU A 73 31.01 -21.94 -14.53
N VAL A 74 31.19 -20.63 -14.53
CA VAL A 74 32.49 -19.96 -14.66
C VAL A 74 32.71 -18.99 -13.50
N SER A 75 33.97 -18.71 -13.18
CA SER A 75 34.37 -17.81 -12.08
C SER A 75 35.61 -17.01 -12.47
N GLY A 76 35.82 -15.86 -11.85
CA GLY A 76 36.93 -14.95 -12.10
C GLY A 76 36.72 -14.13 -13.38
N VAL A 77 35.47 -13.96 -13.81
CA VAL A 77 35.09 -13.22 -15.01
C VAL A 77 33.91 -12.31 -14.69
N THR A 78 33.89 -11.14 -15.34
CA THR A 78 32.82 -10.15 -15.19
C THR A 78 32.29 -9.78 -16.56
N LEU A 79 30.96 -9.66 -16.67
CA LEU A 79 30.32 -8.95 -17.78
C LEU A 79 30.15 -7.48 -17.38
N THR A 80 30.84 -6.58 -18.06
CA THR A 80 30.68 -5.12 -17.89
C THR A 80 29.86 -4.56 -19.04
N ILE A 81 28.86 -3.75 -18.73
CA ILE A 81 28.01 -3.08 -19.72
C ILE A 81 28.04 -1.58 -19.46
N GLU A 82 28.61 -0.81 -20.38
CA GLU A 82 28.86 0.61 -20.23
C GLU A 82 28.08 1.42 -21.27
N ALA A 83 27.36 2.45 -20.84
CA ALA A 83 26.67 3.36 -21.74
C ALA A 83 27.08 4.81 -21.48
N SER A 84 27.47 5.52 -22.55
CA SER A 84 27.75 6.96 -22.50
C SER A 84 26.47 7.77 -22.32
N SER A 85 26.62 9.03 -21.89
CA SER A 85 25.51 9.98 -21.70
C SER A 85 24.53 10.00 -22.88
N GLY A 86 23.25 9.82 -22.59
CA GLY A 86 22.18 9.82 -23.60
C GLY A 86 22.19 8.64 -24.58
N GLN A 87 22.99 7.60 -24.31
CA GLN A 87 22.99 6.35 -25.06
C GLN A 87 22.31 5.22 -24.28
N GLU A 88 21.99 4.13 -24.98
CA GLU A 88 21.49 2.88 -24.40
C GLU A 88 22.34 1.72 -24.91
N ALA A 89 23.00 1.00 -23.99
CA ALA A 89 23.70 -0.24 -24.31
C ALA A 89 22.73 -1.42 -24.19
N GLU A 90 22.58 -2.22 -25.24
CA GLU A 90 21.70 -3.38 -25.25
C GLU A 90 22.51 -4.67 -25.40
N VAL A 91 22.23 -5.66 -24.54
CA VAL A 91 22.88 -6.97 -24.54
C VAL A 91 21.87 -8.07 -24.30
N THR A 92 22.02 -9.22 -24.96
CA THR A 92 21.31 -10.44 -24.57
C THR A 92 22.24 -11.33 -23.75
N ILE A 93 21.78 -11.79 -22.59
CA ILE A 93 22.44 -12.89 -21.87
C ILE A 93 21.71 -14.20 -22.18
N GLN A 94 22.46 -15.23 -22.57
CA GLN A 94 21.93 -16.52 -22.97
C GLN A 94 22.65 -17.65 -22.24
N ASP A 95 21.91 -18.42 -21.44
CA ASP A 95 22.47 -19.55 -20.68
C ASP A 95 23.77 -19.18 -19.95
N LEU A 96 23.79 -17.99 -19.35
CA LEU A 96 24.94 -17.41 -18.66
C LEU A 96 24.98 -17.93 -17.22
N ASN A 97 26.10 -18.50 -16.79
CA ASN A 97 26.26 -19.00 -15.42
C ASN A 97 27.61 -18.56 -14.84
N ILE A 98 27.60 -17.43 -14.12
CA ILE A 98 28.77 -16.87 -13.44
C ILE A 98 28.61 -17.08 -11.92
N ASN A 99 29.61 -17.67 -11.29
CA ASN A 99 29.65 -17.90 -9.86
C ASN A 99 30.96 -17.39 -9.24
N ASP A 100 30.93 -16.15 -8.77
CA ASP A 100 32.03 -15.46 -8.09
C ASP A 100 31.83 -15.38 -6.58
N SER A 101 30.96 -16.21 -6.00
CA SER A 101 30.68 -16.20 -4.55
C SER A 101 31.91 -16.49 -3.68
N SER A 102 32.99 -17.06 -4.24
CA SER A 102 34.26 -17.27 -3.54
C SER A 102 35.32 -16.19 -3.79
N ASN A 103 35.02 -15.21 -4.62
CA ASN A 103 35.94 -14.18 -5.11
C ASN A 103 35.52 -12.81 -4.57
N GLY A 104 36.08 -12.39 -3.42
CA GLY A 104 35.67 -11.14 -2.79
C GLY A 104 35.78 -9.92 -3.72
N HIS A 105 34.77 -9.03 -3.68
CA HIS A 105 34.66 -7.79 -4.47
C HIS A 105 34.65 -7.98 -5.99
N THR A 106 34.07 -9.07 -6.50
CA THR A 106 33.90 -9.27 -7.95
C THR A 106 32.42 -9.35 -8.31
N PRO A 107 31.88 -8.37 -9.08
CA PRO A 107 30.53 -8.47 -9.60
C PRO A 107 30.49 -9.44 -10.80
N ALA A 108 29.47 -10.28 -10.87
CA ALA A 108 29.22 -11.15 -12.01
C ALA A 108 28.78 -10.34 -13.25
N ILE A 109 27.83 -9.41 -13.05
CA ILE A 109 27.46 -8.38 -14.02
C ILE A 109 27.62 -7.01 -13.37
N LEU A 110 28.23 -6.06 -14.08
CA LEU A 110 28.42 -4.68 -13.67
C LEU A 110 27.94 -3.71 -14.76
N THR A 111 27.06 -2.77 -14.41
CA THR A 111 26.70 -1.67 -15.32
C THR A 111 27.41 -0.38 -14.93
N THR A 112 27.87 0.40 -15.91
CA THR A 112 28.59 1.67 -15.68
C THR A 112 28.22 2.75 -16.72
N GLY A 113 28.67 3.99 -16.48
CA GLY A 113 28.47 5.11 -17.39
C GLY A 113 27.22 5.94 -17.05
N GLU A 114 26.92 6.95 -17.87
CA GLU A 114 25.81 7.88 -17.65
C GLU A 114 24.52 7.46 -18.38
N GLY A 115 24.63 6.55 -19.36
CA GLY A 115 23.51 6.10 -20.19
C GLY A 115 22.71 4.95 -19.59
N ASN A 116 21.70 4.52 -20.34
CA ASN A 116 20.84 3.41 -19.99
C ASN A 116 21.50 2.07 -20.35
N VAL A 117 21.20 1.04 -19.58
CA VAL A 117 21.61 -0.35 -19.87
C VAL A 117 20.37 -1.22 -19.96
N LYS A 118 20.24 -1.94 -21.07
CA LYS A 118 19.16 -2.88 -21.31
C LYS A 118 19.71 -4.30 -21.46
N ILE A 119 19.21 -5.21 -20.63
CA ILE A 119 19.58 -6.62 -20.64
C ILE A 119 18.36 -7.44 -21.04
N ASN A 120 18.46 -8.14 -22.16
CA ASN A 120 17.48 -9.11 -22.60
C ASN A 120 17.87 -10.52 -22.11
N LEU A 121 16.93 -11.20 -21.45
CA LEU A 121 17.09 -12.54 -20.94
C LEU A 121 16.74 -13.57 -22.02
N ASP A 122 17.61 -14.54 -22.22
CA ASP A 122 17.35 -15.73 -23.03
C ASP A 122 17.88 -16.98 -22.30
N GLY A 123 17.14 -18.08 -22.36
CA GLY A 123 17.49 -19.28 -21.59
C GLY A 123 17.61 -19.04 -20.07
N VAL A 124 18.41 -19.87 -19.39
CA VAL A 124 18.52 -19.84 -17.93
C VAL A 124 19.81 -19.15 -17.50
N ASN A 125 19.70 -17.99 -16.87
CA ASN A 125 20.86 -17.21 -16.45
C ASN A 125 21.00 -17.21 -14.92
N VAL A 126 22.22 -17.43 -14.43
CA VAL A 126 22.60 -17.47 -13.02
C VAL A 126 23.82 -16.59 -12.81
N VAL A 127 23.70 -15.57 -11.97
CA VAL A 127 24.78 -14.62 -11.68
C VAL A 127 24.94 -14.46 -10.18
N LYS A 128 26.11 -14.88 -9.67
CA LYS A 128 26.44 -14.80 -8.25
C LYS A 128 27.72 -14.03 -8.08
N SER A 129 27.66 -12.94 -7.33
CA SER A 129 28.81 -12.08 -7.09
C SER A 129 29.51 -12.46 -5.79
N GLY A 130 30.74 -12.00 -5.64
CA GLY A 130 31.46 -12.08 -4.37
C GLY A 130 31.05 -11.00 -3.37
N ASP A 131 31.65 -11.04 -2.19
CA ASP A 131 31.39 -10.09 -1.10
C ASP A 131 31.40 -8.63 -1.59
N PHE A 132 30.53 -7.83 -0.98
CA PHE A 132 30.31 -6.39 -1.23
C PHE A 132 29.70 -6.04 -2.59
N CYS A 133 29.42 -7.03 -3.44
CA CYS A 133 28.87 -6.82 -4.77
C CYS A 133 27.45 -7.37 -4.89
N ALA A 134 26.60 -6.65 -5.62
CA ALA A 134 25.31 -7.19 -6.00
C ALA A 134 25.47 -8.27 -7.09
N GLY A 135 24.54 -9.22 -7.18
CA GLY A 135 24.56 -10.29 -8.19
C GLY A 135 24.60 -9.70 -9.60
N LEU A 136 23.72 -8.74 -9.84
CA LEU A 136 23.80 -7.77 -10.93
C LEU A 136 24.01 -6.39 -10.30
N GLN A 137 25.22 -5.87 -10.38
CA GLN A 137 25.59 -4.60 -9.77
C GLN A 137 25.35 -3.43 -10.72
N LYS A 138 24.50 -2.51 -10.26
CA LYS A 138 24.17 -1.28 -10.94
C LYS A 138 25.03 -0.12 -10.44
N GLU A 139 25.86 0.44 -11.31
CA GLU A 139 26.62 1.67 -11.04
C GLU A 139 26.47 2.75 -12.13
N ASN A 140 25.74 2.47 -13.22
CA ASN A 140 25.42 3.48 -14.22
C ASN A 140 24.39 4.51 -13.68
N GLU A 141 24.50 5.76 -14.11
CA GLU A 141 23.56 6.84 -13.71
C GLU A 141 22.20 6.74 -14.40
N GLY A 142 22.14 6.23 -15.64
CA GLY A 142 20.88 6.02 -16.37
C GLY A 142 20.12 4.77 -15.90
N ASP A 143 19.07 4.38 -16.59
CA ASP A 143 18.22 3.26 -16.17
C ASP A 143 18.94 1.90 -16.32
N LEU A 144 18.59 0.93 -15.47
CA LEU A 144 18.80 -0.49 -15.75
C LEU A 144 17.46 -1.12 -16.11
N ILE A 145 17.37 -1.69 -17.32
CA ILE A 145 16.15 -2.26 -17.87
C ILE A 145 16.37 -3.75 -18.12
N ILE A 146 15.59 -4.61 -17.48
CA ILE A 146 15.62 -6.07 -17.67
C ILE A 146 14.39 -6.49 -18.47
N THR A 147 14.61 -7.20 -19.57
CA THR A 147 13.58 -7.59 -20.54
C THR A 147 13.64 -9.09 -20.84
N ASP A 148 12.55 -9.65 -21.34
CA ASP A 148 12.50 -11.00 -21.91
C ASP A 148 11.66 -10.96 -23.20
N ASN A 149 12.33 -10.62 -24.29
CA ASN A 149 11.66 -10.38 -25.58
C ASN A 149 11.07 -11.66 -26.19
N ASN A 150 11.53 -12.84 -25.77
CA ASN A 150 11.11 -14.12 -26.34
C ASN A 150 10.27 -14.99 -25.38
N ALA A 151 10.02 -14.52 -24.16
CA ALA A 151 9.26 -15.21 -23.11
C ALA A 151 9.87 -16.57 -22.71
N THR A 152 11.20 -16.66 -22.73
CA THR A 152 11.94 -17.88 -22.33
C THR A 152 13.09 -17.61 -21.37
N GLY A 153 13.35 -16.34 -21.06
CA GLY A 153 14.48 -15.92 -20.25
C GLY A 153 14.21 -15.95 -18.75
N SER A 154 15.16 -16.48 -17.98
CA SER A 154 15.18 -16.36 -16.52
C SER A 154 16.51 -15.76 -16.04
N LEU A 155 16.46 -15.09 -14.89
CA LEU A 155 17.63 -14.56 -14.19
C LEU A 155 17.56 -14.91 -12.71
N ASP A 156 18.52 -15.70 -12.22
CA ASP A 156 18.80 -15.91 -10.79
C ASP A 156 20.03 -15.07 -10.40
N ALA A 157 19.80 -13.94 -9.76
CA ALA A 157 20.82 -13.00 -9.34
C ALA A 157 21.00 -13.04 -7.81
N THR A 158 22.19 -13.45 -7.36
CA THR A 158 22.54 -13.54 -5.94
C THR A 158 23.68 -12.59 -5.59
N GLY A 159 23.43 -11.67 -4.65
CA GLY A 159 24.46 -10.80 -4.08
C GLY A 159 25.42 -11.57 -3.18
N GLY A 160 26.67 -11.12 -3.12
CA GLY A 160 27.56 -11.50 -2.01
C GLY A 160 27.18 -10.73 -0.74
N ASP A 161 27.87 -11.01 0.37
CA ASP A 161 27.64 -10.30 1.64
C ASP A 161 27.58 -8.79 1.41
N PHE A 162 26.61 -8.11 2.01
CA PHE A 162 26.34 -6.67 1.89
C PHE A 162 25.82 -6.17 0.53
N GLY A 163 25.73 -7.01 -0.50
CA GLY A 163 25.25 -6.66 -1.83
C GLY A 163 23.81 -7.10 -2.09
N ALA A 164 23.08 -6.34 -2.91
CA ALA A 164 21.74 -6.73 -3.35
C ALA A 164 21.75 -7.93 -4.30
N GLY A 165 20.61 -8.58 -4.54
CA GLY A 165 20.49 -9.51 -5.68
C GLY A 165 20.67 -8.75 -7.01
N ILE A 166 19.88 -7.70 -7.19
CA ILE A 166 19.96 -6.76 -8.32
C ILE A 166 19.97 -5.34 -7.77
N GLY A 167 20.99 -4.54 -8.12
CA GLY A 167 21.09 -3.13 -7.73
C GLY A 167 22.43 -2.81 -7.10
N GLY A 168 22.42 -2.22 -5.90
CA GLY A 168 23.62 -1.68 -5.28
C GLY A 168 24.49 -2.72 -4.57
N GLY A 169 25.82 -2.54 -4.66
CA GLY A 169 26.77 -3.22 -3.77
C GLY A 169 26.78 -2.60 -2.36
N PHE A 170 27.80 -2.92 -1.56
CA PHE A 170 27.95 -2.36 -0.20
C PHE A 170 27.95 -0.82 -0.22
N ARG A 171 27.01 -0.21 0.51
CA ARG A 171 26.74 1.25 0.55
C ARG A 171 26.31 1.85 -0.79
N GLY A 172 26.12 1.02 -1.81
CA GLY A 172 25.57 1.42 -3.10
C GLY A 172 24.05 1.37 -3.05
N SER A 173 23.40 2.43 -3.53
CA SER A 173 21.97 2.43 -3.77
C SER A 173 21.65 1.64 -5.05
N GLY A 174 20.51 0.98 -5.09
CA GLY A 174 19.91 0.50 -6.33
C GLY A 174 18.84 1.47 -6.76
N THR A 175 19.17 2.35 -7.71
CA THR A 175 18.23 3.35 -8.24
C THR A 175 17.76 2.96 -9.64
N ASP A 176 16.62 3.46 -10.10
CA ASP A 176 16.24 3.44 -11.53
C ASP A 176 16.30 2.05 -12.17
N ILE A 177 15.69 1.07 -11.49
CA ILE A 177 15.67 -0.34 -11.93
C ILE A 177 14.28 -0.64 -12.48
N THR A 178 14.21 -1.06 -13.74
CA THR A 178 12.97 -1.48 -14.41
C THR A 178 13.03 -2.94 -14.81
N ILE A 179 12.04 -3.74 -14.39
CA ILE A 179 11.84 -5.11 -14.85
C ILE A 179 10.60 -5.14 -15.76
N GLU A 180 10.80 -5.31 -17.06
CA GLU A 180 9.72 -5.38 -18.06
C GLU A 180 9.25 -6.81 -18.35
N GLY A 181 10.07 -7.83 -18.05
CA GLY A 181 9.72 -9.22 -18.33
C GLY A 181 10.70 -10.26 -17.79
N GLY A 182 10.37 -11.53 -18.02
CA GLY A 182 11.16 -12.69 -17.61
C GLY A 182 10.76 -13.27 -16.26
N GLU A 183 11.37 -14.40 -15.92
CA GLU A 183 11.37 -14.96 -14.56
C GLU A 183 12.61 -14.46 -13.81
N VAL A 184 12.43 -13.53 -12.88
CA VAL A 184 13.54 -12.89 -12.16
C VAL A 184 13.50 -13.31 -10.69
N THR A 185 14.53 -14.05 -10.26
CA THR A 185 14.81 -14.34 -8.86
C THR A 185 15.99 -13.51 -8.41
N ALA A 186 15.80 -12.65 -7.41
CA ALA A 186 16.83 -11.78 -6.88
C ALA A 186 16.99 -12.01 -5.37
N THR A 187 18.18 -12.46 -4.96
CA THR A 187 18.50 -12.77 -3.56
C THR A 187 19.62 -11.88 -3.07
N GLY A 188 19.35 -11.04 -2.07
CA GLY A 188 20.37 -10.25 -1.39
C GLY A 188 21.30 -11.13 -0.57
N GLY A 189 22.58 -10.75 -0.49
CA GLY A 189 23.48 -11.28 0.54
C GLY A 189 23.13 -10.70 1.92
N GLU A 190 23.89 -11.05 2.96
CA GLU A 190 23.71 -10.49 4.30
C GLU A 190 23.55 -8.95 4.23
N TYR A 191 22.48 -8.37 4.78
CA TYR A 191 22.23 -6.91 4.73
C TYR A 191 21.87 -6.28 3.37
N GLY A 192 21.88 -7.03 2.27
CA GLY A 192 21.42 -6.56 0.96
C GLY A 192 19.94 -6.80 0.70
N ALA A 193 19.31 -5.93 -0.09
CA ALA A 193 17.96 -6.17 -0.60
C ALA A 193 17.93 -7.28 -1.66
N GLY A 194 16.77 -7.88 -1.91
CA GLY A 194 16.59 -8.72 -3.11
C GLY A 194 16.79 -7.88 -4.37
N ILE A 195 15.97 -6.84 -4.54
CA ILE A 195 16.10 -5.82 -5.59
C ILE A 195 16.19 -4.45 -4.92
N GLY A 196 17.26 -3.71 -5.20
CA GLY A 196 17.48 -2.36 -4.69
C GLY A 196 18.85 -2.16 -4.06
N GLY A 197 18.92 -1.65 -2.83
CA GLY A 197 20.19 -1.27 -2.20
C GLY A 197 20.97 -2.41 -1.54
N GLY A 198 22.30 -2.27 -1.49
CA GLY A 198 23.13 -3.06 -0.57
C GLY A 198 23.08 -2.51 0.86
N GLU A 199 23.90 -3.00 1.80
CA GLU A 199 23.93 -2.47 3.18
C GLU A 199 24.19 -0.96 3.16
N ARG A 200 23.32 -0.18 3.82
CA ARG A 200 23.26 1.30 3.85
C ARG A 200 22.96 1.96 2.51
N GLY A 201 22.62 1.17 1.49
CA GLY A 201 22.14 1.61 0.20
C GLY A 201 20.62 1.69 0.18
N SER A 202 20.08 2.75 -0.41
CA SER A 202 18.63 2.85 -0.62
C SER A 202 18.20 2.13 -1.90
N GLY A 203 16.97 1.64 -1.94
CA GLY A 203 16.31 1.22 -3.17
C GLY A 203 15.37 2.32 -3.62
N THR A 204 15.69 3.00 -4.71
CA THR A 204 14.92 4.17 -5.17
C THR A 204 14.44 3.96 -6.60
N ASP A 205 13.23 4.41 -6.93
CA ASP A 205 12.72 4.39 -8.31
C ASP A 205 12.78 3.00 -8.96
N ILE A 206 12.25 2.00 -8.24
CA ILE A 206 12.20 0.61 -8.70
C ILE A 206 10.82 0.35 -9.32
N THR A 207 10.79 -0.01 -10.60
CA THR A 207 9.56 -0.29 -11.35
C THR A 207 9.51 -1.74 -11.83
N ILE A 208 8.43 -2.43 -11.49
CA ILE A 208 8.11 -3.76 -12.03
C ILE A 208 6.95 -3.59 -13.01
N GLU A 209 7.23 -3.71 -14.31
CA GLU A 209 6.24 -3.57 -15.39
C GLU A 209 5.71 -4.91 -15.91
N GLY A 210 6.50 -5.97 -15.80
CA GLY A 210 6.11 -7.31 -16.24
C GLY A 210 6.92 -8.42 -15.59
N GLY A 211 6.67 -9.66 -16.03
CA GLY A 211 7.37 -10.85 -15.56
C GLY A 211 6.84 -11.45 -14.24
N GLU A 212 7.51 -12.52 -13.83
CA GLU A 212 7.37 -13.15 -12.52
C GLU A 212 8.61 -12.81 -11.70
N VAL A 213 8.43 -12.03 -10.63
CA VAL A 213 9.53 -11.50 -9.82
C VAL A 213 9.47 -12.09 -8.42
N THR A 214 10.52 -12.81 -8.03
CA THR A 214 10.74 -13.29 -6.66
C THR A 214 11.96 -12.57 -6.09
N ALA A 215 11.74 -11.73 -5.08
CA ALA A 215 12.79 -10.93 -4.46
C ALA A 215 12.91 -11.27 -2.97
N THR A 216 14.10 -11.71 -2.55
CA THR A 216 14.38 -12.09 -1.16
C THR A 216 15.54 -11.27 -0.62
N GLY A 217 15.30 -10.52 0.45
CA GLY A 217 16.36 -9.78 1.17
C GLY A 217 17.20 -10.69 2.06
N GLY A 218 18.46 -10.31 2.30
CA GLY A 218 19.26 -10.89 3.38
C GLY A 218 18.90 -10.29 4.75
N ASP A 219 19.57 -10.73 5.81
CA ASP A 219 19.39 -10.18 7.18
C ASP A 219 19.35 -8.64 7.16
N GLY A 220 18.31 -7.98 7.65
CA GLY A 220 18.14 -6.53 7.60
C GLY A 220 17.74 -5.93 6.25
N GLY A 221 17.76 -6.67 5.15
CA GLY A 221 17.40 -6.20 3.81
C GLY A 221 15.93 -6.42 3.44
N ALA A 222 15.38 -5.52 2.64
CA ALA A 222 14.03 -5.67 2.07
C ALA A 222 13.99 -6.73 0.95
N GLY A 223 12.82 -7.27 0.65
CA GLY A 223 12.62 -8.03 -0.58
C GLY A 223 12.85 -7.14 -1.79
N ILE A 224 12.06 -6.07 -1.89
CA ILE A 224 12.23 -4.99 -2.89
C ILE A 224 12.36 -3.65 -2.15
N GLY A 225 13.47 -2.94 -2.35
CA GLY A 225 13.72 -1.61 -1.78
C GLY A 225 15.09 -1.50 -1.12
N GLY A 226 15.14 -1.05 0.12
CA GLY A 226 16.40 -0.74 0.82
C GLY A 226 17.15 -1.97 1.35
N GLY A 227 18.48 -1.89 1.37
CA GLY A 227 19.28 -2.78 2.23
C GLY A 227 19.19 -2.36 3.70
N ASN A 228 19.91 -3.03 4.60
CA ASN A 228 19.96 -2.64 6.01
C ASN A 228 20.37 -1.16 6.16
N GLU A 229 19.71 -0.38 7.01
CA GLU A 229 19.86 1.08 7.14
C GLU A 229 19.53 1.88 5.86
N GLY A 230 18.94 1.25 4.84
CA GLY A 230 18.55 1.84 3.57
C GLY A 230 17.03 1.98 3.43
N SER A 231 16.58 3.11 2.89
CA SER A 231 15.14 3.32 2.63
C SER A 231 14.70 2.71 1.30
N GLY A 232 13.43 2.37 1.19
CA GLY A 232 12.78 2.00 -0.07
C GLY A 232 11.82 3.10 -0.50
N THR A 233 12.12 3.81 -1.58
CA THR A 233 11.35 4.97 -2.03
C THR A 233 11.01 4.88 -3.51
N GLY A 234 9.81 5.31 -3.92
CA GLY A 234 9.44 5.33 -5.34
C GLY A 234 9.33 3.93 -5.95
N ILE A 235 8.74 2.98 -5.21
CA ILE A 235 8.58 1.61 -5.69
C ILE A 235 7.23 1.49 -6.40
N ILE A 236 7.23 1.10 -7.68
CA ILE A 236 6.03 1.00 -8.51
C ILE A 236 5.87 -0.42 -9.03
N ILE A 237 4.73 -1.03 -8.77
CA ILE A 237 4.35 -2.32 -9.37
C ILE A 237 3.16 -2.10 -10.31
N LYS A 238 3.32 -2.39 -11.60
CA LYS A 238 2.26 -2.23 -12.61
C LYS A 238 1.33 -3.44 -12.66
N GLU A 239 0.18 -3.25 -13.32
CA GLU A 239 -0.73 -4.32 -13.68
C GLU A 239 -0.07 -5.46 -14.47
N GLY A 240 -0.67 -6.66 -14.44
CA GLY A 240 -0.18 -7.82 -15.21
C GLY A 240 1.04 -8.53 -14.63
N THR A 241 1.61 -8.03 -13.53
CA THR A 241 2.79 -8.59 -12.85
C THR A 241 2.42 -9.67 -11.82
N THR A 242 3.36 -10.58 -11.53
CA THR A 242 3.33 -11.43 -10.33
C THR A 242 4.59 -11.16 -9.51
N VAL A 243 4.42 -10.71 -8.27
CA VAL A 243 5.53 -10.33 -7.38
C VAL A 243 5.42 -11.06 -6.06
N ILE A 244 6.50 -11.74 -5.67
CA ILE A 244 6.70 -12.31 -4.34
C ILE A 244 7.93 -11.63 -3.73
N ALA A 245 7.70 -10.78 -2.75
CA ALA A 245 8.74 -10.03 -2.08
C ALA A 245 8.80 -10.42 -0.60
N THR A 246 9.92 -11.01 -0.19
CA THR A 246 10.14 -11.48 1.18
C THR A 246 11.37 -10.80 1.75
N SER A 247 11.25 -10.18 2.92
CA SER A 247 12.42 -9.61 3.60
C SER A 247 13.34 -10.70 4.13
N GLY A 248 14.58 -10.33 4.48
CA GLY A 248 15.29 -11.09 5.51
C GLY A 248 14.77 -10.73 6.90
N TYR A 249 15.58 -10.92 7.93
CA TYR A 249 15.19 -10.51 9.29
C TYR A 249 15.07 -8.97 9.35
N ASP A 250 14.00 -8.44 9.95
CA ASP A 250 13.77 -7.01 10.22
C ASP A 250 13.59 -6.03 9.03
N GLY A 251 13.84 -6.43 7.78
CA GLY A 251 13.43 -5.65 6.60
C GLY A 251 11.93 -5.73 6.27
N ALA A 252 11.45 -4.88 5.37
CA ALA A 252 10.10 -4.98 4.81
C ALA A 252 10.05 -5.95 3.62
N GLY A 253 8.88 -6.54 3.35
CA GLY A 253 8.69 -7.29 2.10
C GLY A 253 8.92 -6.39 0.89
N ILE A 254 8.19 -5.27 0.83
CA ILE A 254 8.39 -4.17 -0.13
C ILE A 254 8.54 -2.87 0.65
N GLY A 255 9.66 -2.17 0.48
CA GLY A 255 9.94 -0.87 1.11
C GLY A 255 11.32 -0.82 1.78
N GLY A 256 11.37 -0.38 3.04
CA GLY A 256 12.64 -0.14 3.74
C GLY A 256 13.33 -1.42 4.24
N GLY A 257 14.67 -1.40 4.32
CA GLY A 257 15.40 -2.35 5.15
C GLY A 257 15.25 -2.02 6.63
N ASP A 258 15.92 -2.76 7.52
CA ASP A 258 15.98 -2.42 8.95
C ASP A 258 16.48 -0.97 9.14
N ARG A 259 15.78 -0.19 9.95
CA ARG A 259 15.90 1.27 10.14
C ARG A 259 15.66 2.13 8.90
N GLY A 260 15.19 1.53 7.81
CA GLY A 260 14.83 2.19 6.57
C GLY A 260 13.34 2.47 6.50
N ASP A 261 12.98 3.67 6.06
CA ASP A 261 11.60 4.01 5.76
C ASP A 261 11.17 3.36 4.43
N GLY A 262 9.89 3.01 4.33
CA GLY A 262 9.23 2.65 3.07
C GLY A 262 8.28 3.75 2.67
N THR A 263 8.62 4.50 1.63
CA THR A 263 7.86 5.68 1.19
C THR A 263 7.52 5.65 -0.28
N GLU A 264 6.44 6.32 -0.68
CA GLU A 264 6.07 6.47 -2.10
C GLU A 264 5.96 5.11 -2.81
N ILE A 265 5.26 4.17 -2.17
CA ILE A 265 5.05 2.82 -2.70
C ILE A 265 3.70 2.79 -3.40
N THR A 266 3.70 2.53 -4.71
CA THR A 266 2.48 2.47 -5.53
C THR A 266 2.30 1.10 -6.18
N ILE A 267 1.22 0.41 -5.86
CA ILE A 267 0.83 -0.83 -6.52
C ILE A 267 -0.39 -0.55 -7.40
N LYS A 268 -0.18 -0.53 -8.72
CA LYS A 268 -1.23 -0.27 -9.70
C LYS A 268 -2.08 -1.50 -9.99
N GLY A 269 -1.52 -2.69 -9.81
CA GLY A 269 -2.21 -3.95 -10.06
C GLY A 269 -1.31 -5.17 -9.87
N GLY A 270 -1.68 -6.25 -10.56
CA GLY A 270 -0.94 -7.52 -10.51
C GLY A 270 -1.34 -8.41 -9.33
N THR A 271 -0.59 -9.49 -9.14
CA THR A 271 -0.68 -10.36 -7.96
C THR A 271 0.57 -10.16 -7.12
N VAL A 272 0.43 -9.52 -5.96
CA VAL A 272 1.56 -9.16 -5.10
C VAL A 272 1.43 -9.85 -3.75
N THR A 273 2.47 -10.57 -3.34
CA THR A 273 2.63 -11.09 -1.98
C THR A 273 3.88 -10.47 -1.37
N ALA A 274 3.69 -9.66 -0.33
CA ALA A 274 4.76 -8.98 0.36
C ALA A 274 4.77 -9.42 1.83
N THR A 275 5.88 -10.00 2.28
CA THR A 275 6.00 -10.61 3.62
C THR A 275 7.27 -10.13 4.29
N SER A 276 7.15 -9.68 5.55
CA SER A 276 8.32 -9.56 6.42
C SER A 276 8.47 -10.78 7.30
N VAL A 277 9.72 -11.21 7.52
CA VAL A 277 10.05 -12.39 8.33
C VAL A 277 10.06 -12.06 9.83
N SER A 278 10.37 -10.83 10.24
CA SER A 278 10.56 -10.47 11.66
C SER A 278 9.92 -9.14 12.07
N GLN A 279 10.60 -8.00 12.11
CA GLN A 279 10.02 -6.77 12.68
C GLN A 279 9.56 -5.73 11.66
N GLY A 280 9.78 -5.97 10.36
CA GLY A 280 9.35 -5.07 9.30
C GLY A 280 7.89 -5.26 8.88
N ALA A 281 7.39 -4.32 8.08
CA ALA A 281 6.07 -4.41 7.48
C ALA A 281 6.05 -5.37 6.28
N GLY A 282 4.87 -5.89 5.92
CA GLY A 282 4.69 -6.56 4.63
C GLY A 282 4.99 -5.58 3.49
N ILE A 283 4.30 -4.43 3.50
CA ILE A 283 4.53 -3.30 2.60
C ILE A 283 4.73 -2.04 3.44
N GLY A 284 5.88 -1.38 3.31
CA GLY A 284 6.20 -0.13 4.02
C GLY A 284 7.57 -0.17 4.70
N GLY A 285 7.65 0.24 5.97
CA GLY A 285 8.92 0.39 6.67
C GLY A 285 9.53 -0.93 7.17
N GLY A 286 10.85 -0.98 7.28
CA GLY A 286 11.52 -2.03 8.05
C GLY A 286 11.39 -1.78 9.56
N CYS A 287 12.08 -2.58 10.37
CA CYS A 287 12.15 -2.35 11.82
C CYS A 287 12.66 -0.92 12.11
N PHE A 288 12.02 -0.18 13.00
CA PHE A 288 12.23 1.26 13.25
C PHE A 288 11.95 2.19 12.07
N GLY A 289 11.48 1.67 10.93
CA GLY A 289 11.17 2.40 9.73
C GLY A 289 9.68 2.70 9.60
N ASN A 290 9.35 3.91 9.15
CA ASN A 290 7.99 4.32 8.86
C ASN A 290 7.53 3.78 7.50
N GLY A 291 6.26 3.44 7.39
CA GLY A 291 5.60 3.17 6.11
C GLY A 291 4.65 4.32 5.79
N THR A 292 5.04 5.18 4.85
CA THR A 292 4.25 6.38 4.53
C THR A 292 4.01 6.56 3.05
N ASP A 293 2.91 7.20 2.68
CA ASP A 293 2.53 7.39 1.27
C ASP A 293 2.52 6.08 0.47
N ILE A 294 1.69 5.15 0.94
CA ILE A 294 1.49 3.84 0.31
C ILE A 294 0.14 3.87 -0.40
N THR A 295 0.14 3.63 -1.71
CA THR A 295 -1.06 3.63 -2.54
C THR A 295 -1.24 2.28 -3.24
N ILE A 296 -2.41 1.68 -3.08
CA ILE A 296 -2.82 0.47 -3.82
C ILE A 296 -4.02 0.85 -4.70
N GLU A 297 -3.81 0.92 -6.02
CA GLU A 297 -4.85 1.29 -6.98
C GLU A 297 -5.69 0.09 -7.41
N SER A 298 -5.09 -1.11 -7.52
CA SER A 298 -5.79 -2.34 -7.90
C SER A 298 -4.98 -3.61 -7.59
N GLY A 299 -5.44 -4.75 -8.11
CA GLY A 299 -4.73 -6.04 -8.05
C GLY A 299 -5.23 -6.99 -6.97
N ILE A 300 -4.49 -8.09 -6.79
CA ILE A 300 -4.68 -9.07 -5.71
C ILE A 300 -3.46 -8.98 -4.80
N ILE A 301 -3.61 -8.30 -3.67
CA ILE A 301 -2.50 -7.94 -2.79
C ILE A 301 -2.63 -8.73 -1.48
N THR A 302 -1.54 -9.39 -1.09
CA THR A 302 -1.38 -10.03 0.21
C THR A 302 -0.18 -9.40 0.91
N ALA A 303 -0.42 -8.72 2.02
CA ALA A 303 0.61 -8.05 2.79
C ALA A 303 0.64 -8.60 4.23
N ILE A 304 1.78 -9.15 4.63
CA ILE A 304 1.97 -9.86 5.90
C ILE A 304 3.13 -9.21 6.65
N GLY A 305 2.80 -8.55 7.76
CA GLY A 305 3.80 -8.02 8.68
C GLY A 305 4.52 -9.15 9.39
N GLY A 306 5.80 -8.96 9.68
CA GLY A 306 6.49 -9.84 10.60
C GLY A 306 6.01 -9.60 12.04
N THR A 307 6.44 -10.44 12.99
CA THR A 307 6.16 -10.38 14.44
C THR A 307 5.69 -9.02 14.99
N ALA A 308 6.40 -7.92 14.72
CA ALA A 308 6.06 -6.60 15.23
C ALA A 308 5.63 -5.56 14.19
N GLY A 309 5.71 -5.90 12.90
CA GLY A 309 5.39 -4.98 11.81
C GLY A 309 3.94 -5.07 11.35
N ALA A 310 3.46 -4.00 10.72
CA ALA A 310 2.14 -3.97 10.12
C ALA A 310 2.06 -4.83 8.86
N GLY A 311 0.86 -5.26 8.48
CA GLY A 311 0.64 -5.80 7.13
C GLY A 311 1.01 -4.76 6.08
N ILE A 312 0.42 -3.57 6.18
CA ILE A 312 0.73 -2.39 5.36
C ILE A 312 0.98 -1.19 6.28
N GLY A 313 2.16 -0.58 6.21
CA GLY A 313 2.53 0.59 7.00
C GLY A 313 3.89 0.44 7.67
N GLY A 314 3.99 0.76 8.96
CA GLY A 314 5.27 0.79 9.69
C GLY A 314 5.75 -0.58 10.18
N GLY A 315 7.06 -0.72 10.33
CA GLY A 315 7.65 -1.81 11.12
C GLY A 315 7.56 -1.53 12.62
N TYR A 316 8.27 -2.31 13.43
CA TYR A 316 8.42 -2.07 14.87
C TYR A 316 8.87 -0.63 15.17
N GLU A 317 8.21 0.09 16.09
CA GLU A 317 8.36 1.53 16.36
C GLU A 317 8.13 2.47 15.16
N GLY A 318 7.77 1.93 13.99
CA GLY A 318 7.51 2.67 12.78
C GLY A 318 6.04 3.10 12.67
N ALA A 319 5.81 4.35 12.29
CA ALA A 319 4.47 4.83 12.01
C ALA A 319 3.98 4.34 10.62
N GLY A 320 2.69 4.06 10.52
CA GLY A 320 2.00 3.84 9.23
C GLY A 320 1.04 4.98 8.96
N THR A 321 1.39 5.87 8.02
CA THR A 321 0.59 7.07 7.74
C THR A 321 0.39 7.30 6.25
N VAL A 322 -0.68 8.00 5.88
CA VAL A 322 -0.98 8.31 4.46
C VAL A 322 -1.04 7.02 3.63
N ILE A 323 -1.93 6.11 4.03
CA ILE A 323 -2.14 4.83 3.35
C ILE A 323 -3.46 4.89 2.60
N LYS A 324 -3.41 4.67 1.29
CA LYS A 324 -4.57 4.73 0.38
C LYS A 324 -4.77 3.37 -0.27
N ILE A 325 -5.97 2.82 -0.13
CA ILE A 325 -6.40 1.64 -0.88
C ILE A 325 -7.59 2.05 -1.72
N GLU A 326 -7.33 2.23 -3.01
CA GLU A 326 -8.28 2.79 -3.97
C GLU A 326 -9.00 1.72 -4.77
N GLY A 327 -8.54 0.47 -4.76
CA GLY A 327 -9.16 -0.63 -5.50
C GLY A 327 -8.54 -1.99 -5.23
N GLY A 328 -8.99 -2.99 -5.98
CA GLY A 328 -8.47 -4.36 -5.92
C GLY A 328 -8.90 -5.16 -4.68
N THR A 329 -8.43 -6.41 -4.59
CA THR A 329 -8.60 -7.28 -3.43
C THR A 329 -7.34 -7.25 -2.58
N VAL A 330 -7.43 -6.64 -1.40
CA VAL A 330 -6.29 -6.49 -0.49
C VAL A 330 -6.52 -7.31 0.77
N THR A 331 -5.57 -8.17 1.12
CA THR A 331 -5.52 -8.86 2.41
C THR A 331 -4.31 -8.35 3.18
N ALA A 332 -4.54 -7.67 4.30
CA ALA A 332 -3.49 -7.12 5.14
C ALA A 332 -3.57 -7.73 6.55
N THR A 333 -2.50 -8.40 6.97
CA THR A 333 -2.39 -9.01 8.31
C THR A 333 -1.13 -8.54 9.00
N GLY A 334 -1.26 -7.92 10.17
CA GLY A 334 -0.11 -7.62 11.02
C GLY A 334 0.50 -8.90 11.60
N GLY A 335 1.77 -8.84 11.97
CA GLY A 335 2.33 -9.87 12.85
C GLY A 335 1.80 -9.74 14.27
N GLU A 336 2.26 -10.58 15.19
CA GLU A 336 1.75 -10.70 16.57
C GLU A 336 1.46 -9.37 17.27
N TRP A 337 2.27 -8.33 17.07
CA TRP A 337 2.12 -7.02 17.72
C TRP A 337 1.73 -5.88 16.76
N GLY A 338 1.76 -6.12 15.46
CA GLY A 338 1.52 -5.10 14.45
C GLY A 338 0.04 -4.90 14.10
N ALA A 339 -0.28 -3.75 13.52
CA ALA A 339 -1.59 -3.52 12.92
C ALA A 339 -1.77 -4.29 11.60
N GLY A 340 -3.01 -4.53 11.18
CA GLY A 340 -3.28 -4.98 9.81
C GLY A 340 -2.83 -3.91 8.80
N ILE A 341 -3.31 -2.69 9.00
CA ILE A 341 -2.90 -1.48 8.28
C ILE A 341 -2.62 -0.37 9.29
N GLY A 342 -1.46 0.27 9.21
CA GLY A 342 -1.06 1.37 10.08
C GLY A 342 0.30 1.12 10.72
N GLY A 343 0.44 1.40 12.02
CA GLY A 343 1.72 1.28 12.72
C GLY A 343 2.10 -0.17 13.06
N GLY A 344 3.40 -0.44 13.15
CA GLY A 344 3.87 -1.62 13.89
C GLY A 344 3.69 -1.42 15.40
N SER A 345 4.21 -2.34 16.21
CA SER A 345 4.25 -2.18 17.68
C SER A 345 4.89 -0.84 18.04
N ASP A 346 4.32 -0.10 18.99
CA ASP A 346 4.74 1.26 19.37
C ASP A 346 4.67 2.31 18.24
N GLY A 347 4.19 1.92 17.07
CA GLY A 347 3.98 2.76 15.90
C GLY A 347 2.57 3.35 15.84
N ALA A 348 2.48 4.63 15.48
CA ALA A 348 1.20 5.28 15.25
C ALA A 348 0.58 4.84 13.90
N GLY A 349 -0.75 4.74 13.85
CA GLY A 349 -1.52 4.60 12.61
C GLY A 349 -2.42 5.81 12.40
N SER A 350 -2.31 6.49 11.26
CA SER A 350 -3.16 7.64 10.93
C SER A 350 -3.32 7.86 9.43
N GLU A 351 -4.30 8.69 9.03
CA GLU A 351 -4.48 9.09 7.62
C GLU A 351 -4.64 7.90 6.66
N ILE A 352 -5.52 6.98 7.03
CA ILE A 352 -5.83 5.79 6.24
C ILE A 352 -7.13 6.03 5.47
N THR A 353 -7.09 5.90 4.15
CA THR A 353 -8.21 6.12 3.25
C THR A 353 -8.48 4.87 2.43
N ILE A 354 -9.74 4.43 2.41
CA ILE A 354 -10.19 3.31 1.58
C ILE A 354 -11.30 3.82 0.65
N SER A 355 -11.08 3.74 -0.66
CA SER A 355 -11.92 4.38 -1.66
C SER A 355 -12.24 3.45 -2.85
N ASN A 356 -13.01 3.97 -3.80
CA ASN A 356 -13.55 3.31 -4.98
C ASN A 356 -14.06 1.88 -4.73
N ASP A 357 -13.64 0.89 -5.51
CA ASP A 357 -14.12 -0.49 -5.46
C ASP A 357 -13.24 -1.40 -4.60
N ALA A 358 -12.42 -0.85 -3.72
CA ALA A 358 -11.53 -1.61 -2.84
C ALA A 358 -12.26 -2.70 -2.03
N HIS A 359 -11.74 -3.93 -2.12
CA HIS A 359 -12.17 -5.10 -1.35
C HIS A 359 -11.09 -5.44 -0.32
N LEU A 360 -11.17 -4.79 0.84
CA LEU A 360 -10.20 -4.97 1.91
C LEU A 360 -10.63 -6.08 2.89
N MET A 361 -9.70 -6.99 3.19
CA MET A 361 -9.75 -7.93 4.31
C MET A 361 -8.59 -7.64 5.25
N VAL A 362 -8.87 -7.37 6.51
CA VAL A 362 -7.87 -6.86 7.44
C VAL A 362 -7.94 -7.51 8.82
N SER A 363 -6.77 -7.84 9.38
CA SER A 363 -6.60 -8.36 10.73
C SER A 363 -5.35 -7.76 11.37
N GLY A 364 -5.46 -7.29 12.61
CA GLY A 364 -4.30 -7.00 13.45
C GLY A 364 -3.68 -8.26 14.04
N GLY A 365 -2.52 -8.10 14.66
CA GLY A 365 -1.85 -9.11 15.48
C GLY A 365 -2.55 -9.42 16.78
N ILE A 366 -2.22 -10.57 17.38
CA ILE A 366 -2.59 -10.89 18.76
C ILE A 366 -1.39 -11.46 19.50
N TYR A 367 -1.16 -10.97 20.71
CA TYR A 367 -0.21 -11.55 21.65
C TYR A 367 -0.77 -11.49 23.07
N ASP A 368 -0.90 -12.66 23.69
CA ASP A 368 -1.57 -12.85 24.97
C ASP A 368 -2.99 -12.25 24.96
N GLN A 369 -3.27 -11.24 25.78
CA GLN A 369 -4.56 -10.55 25.86
C GLN A 369 -4.63 -9.27 25.02
N TYR A 370 -3.52 -8.88 24.39
CA TYR A 370 -3.39 -7.63 23.64
C TYR A 370 -3.46 -7.89 22.13
N CYS A 371 -4.00 -6.93 21.40
CA CYS A 371 -4.12 -7.02 19.95
C CYS A 371 -3.61 -5.75 19.28
N GLY A 372 -2.95 -5.91 18.13
CA GLY A 372 -2.79 -4.81 17.19
C GLY A 372 -4.15 -4.43 16.59
N ALA A 373 -4.31 -3.17 16.20
CA ALA A 373 -5.50 -2.73 15.49
C ALA A 373 -5.62 -3.48 14.16
N ALA A 374 -6.84 -3.69 13.67
CA ALA A 374 -6.99 -4.07 12.27
C ALA A 374 -6.57 -2.89 11.38
N ILE A 375 -7.08 -1.69 11.67
CA ILE A 375 -6.65 -0.44 11.05
C ILE A 375 -6.31 0.54 12.16
N GLY A 376 -5.03 0.92 12.31
CA GLY A 376 -4.60 1.83 13.37
C GLY A 376 -3.21 1.52 13.93
N GLU A 377 -3.07 1.58 15.25
CA GLU A 377 -1.80 1.41 15.94
C GLU A 377 -1.49 -0.08 16.21
N GLY A 378 -0.21 -0.42 16.33
CA GLY A 378 0.21 -1.69 16.91
C GLY A 378 0.11 -1.69 18.43
N ILE A 379 0.39 -2.84 19.04
CA ILE A 379 0.46 -3.01 20.51
C ILE A 379 1.49 -2.03 21.08
N GLN A 380 1.23 -1.51 22.28
CA GLN A 380 2.13 -0.58 22.97
C GLN A 380 2.93 -1.30 24.07
N VAL A 381 4.25 -1.12 24.12
CA VAL A 381 5.19 -1.80 25.02
C VAL A 381 5.93 -0.77 25.89
N ASP A 382 6.02 -1.01 27.20
CA ASP A 382 6.88 -0.21 28.10
C ASP A 382 8.19 -0.96 28.38
N TYR A 383 9.28 -0.41 27.85
CA TYR A 383 10.63 -0.95 27.94
C TYR A 383 11.30 -0.77 29.32
N GLY A 384 10.68 -0.05 30.24
CA GLY A 384 11.18 0.05 31.63
C GLY A 384 11.12 -1.27 32.40
N ASP A 385 10.18 -2.15 32.05
CA ASP A 385 9.96 -3.45 32.70
C ASP A 385 9.60 -4.58 31.68
N VAL A 386 9.66 -4.28 30.37
CA VAL A 386 9.21 -5.16 29.26
C VAL A 386 7.79 -5.67 29.52
N THR A 387 6.88 -4.73 29.82
CA THR A 387 5.45 -5.04 30.05
C THR A 387 4.62 -4.46 28.92
N LEU A 388 3.75 -5.30 28.34
CA LEU A 388 2.75 -4.86 27.37
C LEU A 388 1.74 -3.96 28.08
N THR A 389 1.57 -2.73 27.58
CA THR A 389 0.79 -1.71 28.28
C THR A 389 -0.64 -1.62 27.78
N SER A 390 -0.87 -1.80 26.47
CA SER A 390 -2.21 -1.73 25.89
C SER A 390 -2.26 -2.32 24.47
N SER A 391 -3.48 -2.73 24.07
CA SER A 391 -3.79 -3.03 22.67
C SER A 391 -3.65 -1.78 21.80
N GLY A 392 -3.35 -1.98 20.53
CA GLY A 392 -3.31 -0.92 19.54
C GLY A 392 -4.66 -0.24 19.36
N ARG A 393 -4.65 1.09 19.25
CA ARG A 393 -5.86 1.88 19.05
C ARG A 393 -6.36 1.71 17.61
N GLU A 394 -7.57 1.17 17.48
CA GLU A 394 -8.31 1.16 16.22
C GLU A 394 -8.68 2.59 15.80
N ILE A 395 -8.45 2.93 14.54
CA ILE A 395 -8.88 4.20 13.94
C ILE A 395 -9.99 3.96 12.93
N SER A 396 -10.82 4.97 12.71
CA SER A 396 -11.79 4.93 11.60
C SER A 396 -11.09 5.43 10.34
N PRO A 397 -10.93 4.60 9.29
CA PRO A 397 -10.42 5.09 8.02
C PRO A 397 -11.41 6.06 7.37
N ASP A 398 -10.92 6.97 6.52
CA ASP A 398 -11.78 7.72 5.62
C ASP A 398 -12.29 6.77 4.52
N ILE A 399 -13.62 6.63 4.46
CA ILE A 399 -14.31 5.80 3.48
C ILE A 399 -15.32 6.61 2.67
N SER A 400 -15.20 7.93 2.67
CA SER A 400 -16.14 8.85 2.02
C SER A 400 -16.25 8.62 0.50
N LEU A 401 -15.20 8.09 -0.12
CA LEU A 401 -15.13 7.78 -1.55
C LEU A 401 -15.24 6.26 -1.85
N LEU A 402 -15.57 5.43 -0.87
CA LEU A 402 -15.83 4.01 -1.10
C LEU A 402 -17.14 3.86 -1.90
N THR A 403 -17.15 3.02 -2.93
CA THR A 403 -18.32 2.72 -3.77
C THR A 403 -19.22 1.66 -3.12
N THR A 404 -20.40 1.41 -3.69
CA THR A 404 -21.31 0.36 -3.22
C THR A 404 -20.77 -1.05 -3.36
N ASP A 405 -19.85 -1.25 -4.32
CA ASP A 405 -19.18 -2.54 -4.54
C ASP A 405 -17.98 -2.72 -3.62
N GLY A 406 -17.39 -1.63 -3.13
CA GLY A 406 -16.29 -1.62 -2.18
C GLY A 406 -16.69 -2.05 -0.76
N TYR A 407 -15.77 -2.67 -0.03
CA TYR A 407 -15.98 -3.08 1.35
C TYR A 407 -14.68 -3.22 2.14
N ILE A 408 -14.83 -3.17 3.47
CA ILE A 408 -13.80 -3.56 4.44
C ILE A 408 -14.36 -4.68 5.32
N LYS A 409 -13.69 -5.83 5.35
CA LYS A 409 -13.96 -6.94 6.25
C LYS A 409 -12.90 -6.98 7.34
N TYR A 410 -13.33 -6.76 8.57
CA TYR A 410 -12.51 -6.89 9.77
C TYR A 410 -12.59 -8.32 10.26
N TYR A 411 -11.44 -8.94 10.47
CA TYR A 411 -11.32 -10.27 11.05
C TYR A 411 -10.89 -10.18 12.51
N PRO A 412 -11.15 -11.23 13.33
CA PRO A 412 -10.58 -11.31 14.67
C PRO A 412 -9.07 -11.12 14.62
N ALA A 413 -8.49 -10.45 15.61
CA ALA A 413 -7.05 -10.32 15.74
C ALA A 413 -6.35 -11.70 15.73
N GLY A 414 -5.19 -11.79 15.06
CA GLY A 414 -4.47 -13.03 14.83
C GLY A 414 -5.03 -13.93 13.71
N THR A 415 -6.02 -13.47 12.94
CA THR A 415 -6.50 -14.24 11.79
C THR A 415 -5.46 -14.22 10.67
N THR A 416 -5.03 -15.40 10.26
CA THR A 416 -4.04 -15.57 9.18
C THR A 416 -4.65 -15.38 7.80
N VAL A 417 -3.81 -15.04 6.81
CA VAL A 417 -4.21 -14.97 5.40
C VAL A 417 -4.85 -16.28 4.92
N GLU A 418 -4.33 -17.44 5.32
CA GLU A 418 -4.89 -18.74 4.94
C GLU A 418 -6.31 -18.91 5.45
N GLN A 419 -6.58 -18.54 6.71
CA GLN A 419 -7.91 -18.60 7.31
C GLN A 419 -8.91 -17.67 6.64
N ILE A 420 -8.46 -16.48 6.21
CA ILE A 420 -9.26 -15.53 5.43
C ILE A 420 -9.59 -16.14 4.06
N LYS A 421 -8.59 -16.63 3.34
CA LYS A 421 -8.73 -17.18 1.98
C LYS A 421 -9.61 -18.43 1.94
N ASN A 422 -9.48 -19.32 2.93
CA ASN A 422 -10.25 -20.56 2.99
C ASN A 422 -11.61 -20.41 3.69
N GLY A 423 -11.92 -19.23 4.26
CA GLY A 423 -13.20 -18.93 4.92
C GLY A 423 -13.43 -19.65 6.25
N SER A 424 -12.39 -20.25 6.84
CA SER A 424 -12.49 -20.93 8.14
C SER A 424 -12.77 -19.99 9.30
N VAL A 425 -12.45 -18.71 9.15
CA VAL A 425 -12.80 -17.63 10.10
C VAL A 425 -13.72 -16.63 9.38
N GLN A 426 -14.77 -16.19 10.07
CA GLN A 426 -15.73 -15.20 9.54
C GLN A 426 -15.37 -13.79 10.04
N PRO A 427 -15.64 -12.75 9.24
CA PRO A 427 -15.40 -11.38 9.67
C PRO A 427 -16.30 -10.99 10.86
N THR A 428 -15.76 -10.22 11.79
CA THR A 428 -16.48 -9.69 12.96
C THR A 428 -17.27 -8.43 12.64
N LYS A 429 -16.81 -7.67 11.64
CA LYS A 429 -17.42 -6.42 11.19
C LYS A 429 -17.19 -6.27 9.69
N ILE A 430 -18.22 -5.81 8.98
CA ILE A 430 -18.13 -5.45 7.57
C ILE A 430 -18.55 -3.99 7.44
N LEU A 431 -17.67 -3.15 6.90
CA LEU A 431 -18.00 -1.80 6.47
C LEU A 431 -18.22 -1.80 4.96
N LYS A 432 -19.24 -1.08 4.53
CA LYS A 432 -19.55 -0.83 3.13
C LYS A 432 -19.98 0.62 2.98
N SER A 433 -19.85 1.15 1.78
CA SER A 433 -20.46 2.43 1.45
C SER A 433 -21.98 2.35 1.55
N ILE A 434 -22.58 3.36 2.19
CA ILE A 434 -24.03 3.57 2.20
C ILE A 434 -24.33 4.68 1.20
N ILE A 435 -24.03 4.45 -0.08
CA ILE A 435 -24.62 5.27 -1.14
C ILE A 435 -26.00 4.67 -1.42
N THR A 436 -27.04 5.26 -0.81
CA THR A 436 -28.38 5.19 -1.42
C THR A 436 -28.31 5.93 -2.74
N SER A 437 -28.26 5.18 -3.84
CA SER A 437 -28.30 5.71 -5.20
C SER A 437 -29.53 6.58 -5.39
N SER A 438 -29.34 7.89 -5.51
CA SER A 438 -30.28 8.77 -6.21
C SER A 438 -29.87 8.85 -7.68
N GLU A 439 -29.71 7.71 -8.36
CA GLU A 439 -29.37 7.70 -9.79
C GLU A 439 -29.66 6.33 -10.43
N ALA A 440 -30.94 5.95 -10.41
CA ALA A 440 -31.51 5.08 -11.42
C ALA A 440 -32.99 5.42 -11.51
N LEU A 441 -33.37 6.13 -12.58
CA LEU A 441 -34.66 6.14 -13.29
C LEU A 441 -34.72 7.42 -14.14
N ILE A 442 -33.94 7.42 -15.23
CA ILE A 442 -34.39 8.09 -16.45
C ILE A 442 -34.78 6.94 -17.39
N ASP A 443 -36.04 6.52 -17.30
CA ASP A 443 -36.72 5.95 -18.45
C ASP A 443 -38.12 6.55 -18.53
N GLU A 444 -38.48 6.92 -19.74
CA GLU A 444 -39.58 7.80 -20.06
C GLU A 444 -40.94 7.08 -19.89
N GLY A 445 -41.87 7.78 -19.24
CA GLY A 445 -43.31 7.70 -19.54
C GLY A 445 -44.09 6.50 -19.02
N ASN A 446 -44.76 6.66 -17.88
CA ASN A 446 -46.24 6.71 -17.82
C ASN A 446 -46.73 7.14 -16.43
N THR A 447 -47.72 8.03 -16.38
CA THR A 447 -48.50 8.41 -15.18
C THR A 447 -49.69 7.46 -14.97
N PRO A 448 -50.58 7.66 -13.97
CA PRO A 448 -50.44 7.41 -12.53
C PRO A 448 -51.52 6.42 -12.02
N HIS A 449 -51.40 5.90 -10.79
CA HIS A 449 -52.50 5.74 -9.78
C HIS A 449 -52.13 4.72 -8.67
N ASP A 450 -52.11 5.25 -7.44
CA ASP A 450 -52.62 4.70 -6.16
C ASP A 450 -52.57 3.18 -5.89
N GLU A 451 -51.77 2.75 -4.89
CA GLU A 451 -52.27 2.47 -3.52
C GLU A 451 -51.14 2.06 -2.56
N TYR A 452 -51.31 2.46 -1.30
CA TYR A 452 -50.42 2.35 -0.14
C TYR A 452 -50.10 0.89 0.30
N ALA A 453 -48.87 0.66 0.77
CA ALA A 453 -48.58 0.43 2.20
C ALA A 453 -47.08 0.27 2.47
N ALA A 454 -46.54 1.21 3.24
CA ALA A 454 -45.21 1.21 3.84
C ALA A 454 -45.24 0.57 5.24
N SER A 455 -44.17 -0.12 5.62
CA SER A 455 -43.67 -0.12 7.00
C SER A 455 -42.21 -0.60 7.05
N GLU A 456 -41.26 0.32 7.21
CA GLU A 456 -39.95 0.00 7.80
C GLU A 456 -39.80 0.80 9.10
N VAL A 457 -40.02 0.09 10.20
CA VAL A 457 -39.54 0.42 11.53
C VAL A 457 -38.22 -0.32 11.67
N ILE A 458 -37.09 0.37 11.69
CA ILE A 458 -35.83 -0.24 12.14
C ILE A 458 -35.43 0.40 13.46
N SER A 459 -35.75 -0.37 14.50
CA SER A 459 -35.43 -0.17 15.89
C SER A 459 -33.93 -0.39 16.12
N THR A 460 -33.30 0.47 16.90
CA THR A 460 -31.98 0.22 17.48
C THR A 460 -32.10 -0.85 18.57
N THR A 461 -31.65 -2.07 18.29
CA THR A 461 -31.39 -3.08 19.32
C THR A 461 -30.00 -3.64 19.18
N HIS A 462 -29.14 -3.37 20.17
CA HIS A 462 -28.02 -4.21 20.54
C HIS A 462 -28.54 -5.62 20.88
N SER A 463 -27.96 -6.67 20.30
CA SER A 463 -28.16 -8.05 20.77
C SER A 463 -26.88 -8.61 21.36
N SER A 464 -26.87 -8.79 22.69
CA SER A 464 -26.32 -10.00 23.28
C SER A 464 -27.34 -11.13 23.08
N SER A 465 -26.86 -12.26 22.56
CA SER A 465 -27.48 -13.60 22.51
C SER A 465 -29.00 -13.70 22.28
N GLY A 466 -29.38 -14.17 21.08
CA GLY A 466 -30.74 -14.60 20.76
C GLY A 466 -31.17 -15.85 21.54
N GLY A 467 -32.16 -15.67 22.39
CA GLY A 467 -33.02 -16.71 22.95
C GLY A 467 -34.39 -16.09 23.24
N SER A 468 -35.46 -16.73 22.74
CA SER A 468 -36.88 -16.37 22.87
C SER A 468 -37.26 -15.63 24.16
N TYR A 469 -37.94 -14.49 24.01
CA TYR A 469 -38.57 -13.78 25.13
C TYR A 469 -39.60 -14.69 25.83
N VAL A 470 -39.32 -15.04 27.08
CA VAL A 470 -40.32 -15.37 28.08
C VAL A 470 -40.06 -14.47 29.29
N ASP A 471 -41.12 -13.79 29.68
CA ASP A 471 -41.33 -13.07 30.93
C ASP A 471 -40.65 -13.73 32.15
N ASN A 472 -39.70 -13.02 32.79
CA ASN A 472 -39.65 -12.80 34.25
C ASN A 472 -38.30 -12.22 34.74
N SER A 473 -38.44 -11.15 35.54
CA SER A 473 -37.65 -10.78 36.73
C SER A 473 -36.12 -10.59 36.68
N GLU A 474 -35.75 -9.39 37.15
CA GLU A 474 -34.44 -8.90 37.66
C GLU A 474 -33.43 -8.34 36.64
N VAL A 475 -33.36 -7.01 36.67
CA VAL A 475 -32.33 -6.17 36.07
C VAL A 475 -30.98 -6.53 36.70
N ASN A 476 -30.15 -7.28 35.98
CA ASN A 476 -28.78 -7.55 36.40
C ASN A 476 -27.77 -6.70 35.60
N SER A 477 -26.92 -6.01 36.37
CA SER A 477 -25.83 -5.10 36.01
C SER A 477 -26.21 -3.72 35.46
N ILE A 478 -26.09 -2.73 36.35
CA ILE A 478 -26.11 -1.29 36.04
C ILE A 478 -24.67 -0.91 35.64
N PRO A 479 -24.41 -0.34 34.45
CA PRO A 479 -23.10 0.22 34.12
C PRO A 479 -22.88 1.52 34.92
N THR A 480 -21.77 1.63 35.65
CA THR A 480 -21.48 2.76 36.57
C THR A 480 -20.11 3.42 36.31
N SER A 481 -19.46 3.19 35.16
CA SER A 481 -18.15 3.79 34.86
C SER A 481 -18.28 5.12 34.08
N SER A 482 -17.31 6.03 34.26
CA SER A 482 -17.25 7.32 33.56
C SER A 482 -16.90 7.19 32.07
N GLU A 483 -16.25 6.10 31.66
CA GLU A 483 -15.80 5.87 30.27
C GLU A 483 -16.95 5.43 29.35
N GLU A 484 -17.83 4.55 29.82
CA GLU A 484 -19.02 4.14 29.07
C GLU A 484 -20.00 5.32 28.89
N PHE A 485 -20.11 6.18 29.91
CA PHE A 485 -20.86 7.42 29.81
C PHE A 485 -20.23 8.39 28.81
N ALA A 486 -18.90 8.50 28.79
CA ALA A 486 -18.18 9.34 27.84
C ALA A 486 -18.36 8.85 26.39
N ALA A 487 -18.29 7.54 26.15
CA ALA A 487 -18.54 6.93 24.84
C ALA A 487 -19.99 7.14 24.37
N PHE A 488 -20.96 6.96 25.27
CA PHE A 488 -22.37 7.27 25.00
C PHE A 488 -22.59 8.74 24.63
N LEU A 489 -21.98 9.66 25.38
CA LEU A 489 -22.04 11.10 25.10
C LEU A 489 -21.39 11.45 23.77
N ALA A 490 -20.26 10.82 23.42
CA ALA A 490 -19.58 11.03 22.14
C ALA A 490 -20.45 10.58 20.96
N ALA A 491 -21.04 9.39 21.03
CA ALA A 491 -21.95 8.87 19.99
C ALA A 491 -23.22 9.74 19.85
N THR A 492 -23.78 10.18 20.97
CA THR A 492 -24.95 11.07 20.98
C THR A 492 -24.61 12.43 20.37
N ASN A 493 -23.46 13.01 20.72
CA ASN A 493 -23.01 14.29 20.16
C ASN A 493 -22.82 14.21 18.64
N ASN A 494 -22.18 13.15 18.16
CA ASN A 494 -21.97 12.96 16.72
C ASN A 494 -23.31 12.86 15.97
N THR A 495 -24.26 12.12 16.52
CA THR A 495 -25.62 12.00 15.95
C THR A 495 -26.31 13.37 15.84
N LEU A 496 -26.24 14.19 16.88
CA LEU A 496 -26.84 15.53 16.89
C LEU A 496 -26.13 16.48 15.91
N GLU A 497 -24.80 16.43 15.82
CA GLU A 497 -24.01 17.22 14.86
C GLU A 497 -24.38 16.88 13.41
N VAL A 498 -24.62 15.61 13.10
CA VAL A 498 -25.13 15.17 11.78
C VAL A 498 -26.51 15.76 11.51
N TYR A 499 -27.43 15.71 12.47
CA TYR A 499 -28.76 16.30 12.30
C TYR A 499 -28.71 17.81 12.07
N ILE A 500 -27.85 18.54 12.81
CA ILE A 500 -27.65 19.98 12.62
C ILE A 500 -27.20 20.29 11.19
N LYS A 501 -26.16 19.59 10.71
CA LYS A 501 -25.68 19.77 9.33
C LYS A 501 -26.78 19.48 8.30
N LYS A 502 -27.58 18.44 8.53
CA LYS A 502 -28.72 18.09 7.66
C LYS A 502 -29.77 19.20 7.61
N ILE A 503 -30.11 19.77 8.77
CA ILE A 503 -31.08 20.87 8.87
C ILE A 503 -30.54 22.14 8.19
N GLU A 504 -29.29 22.51 8.47
CA GLU A 504 -28.63 23.67 7.87
C GLU A 504 -28.53 23.54 6.33
N ALA A 505 -28.23 22.34 5.82
CA ALA A 505 -28.21 22.06 4.38
C ALA A 505 -29.61 22.18 3.75
N MET A 506 -30.66 21.65 4.39
CA MET A 506 -32.04 21.83 3.91
C MET A 506 -32.45 23.30 3.89
N MET A 507 -32.08 24.08 4.92
CA MET A 507 -32.36 25.52 4.97
C MET A 507 -31.63 26.29 3.88
N ALA A 508 -30.35 25.96 3.63
CA ALA A 508 -29.55 26.58 2.57
C ALA A 508 -30.09 26.24 1.18
N ALA A 509 -30.63 25.03 0.99
CA ALA A 509 -31.26 24.58 -0.24
C ALA A 509 -32.69 25.11 -0.43
N GLY A 510 -33.29 25.74 0.59
CA GLY A 510 -34.70 26.18 0.55
C GLY A 510 -35.72 25.04 0.60
N ASP A 511 -35.34 23.86 1.09
CA ASP A 511 -36.19 22.65 1.16
C ASP A 511 -37.22 22.73 2.30
N THR A 512 -38.30 23.47 2.03
CA THR A 512 -39.39 23.67 3.00
C THR A 512 -40.19 22.40 3.30
N GLU A 513 -40.24 21.42 2.40
CA GLU A 513 -40.97 20.17 2.60
C GLU A 513 -40.20 19.22 3.52
N GLY A 514 -38.89 19.05 3.29
CA GLY A 514 -38.00 18.28 4.16
C GLY A 514 -37.90 18.87 5.58
N LEU A 515 -37.83 20.20 5.68
CA LEU A 515 -37.88 20.90 6.97
C LEU A 515 -39.19 20.66 7.71
N ASN A 516 -40.35 20.82 7.06
CA ASN A 516 -41.65 20.59 7.69
C ASN A 516 -41.84 19.11 8.12
N ALA A 517 -41.35 18.16 7.31
CA ALA A 517 -41.36 16.75 7.66
C ALA A 517 -40.53 16.49 8.93
N LEU A 518 -39.34 17.08 9.03
CA LEU A 518 -38.48 16.91 10.19
C LEU A 518 -39.03 17.60 11.45
N VAL A 519 -39.66 18.77 11.31
CA VAL A 519 -40.37 19.46 12.39
C VAL A 519 -41.56 18.62 12.89
N SER A 520 -42.30 17.98 11.98
CA SER A 520 -43.45 17.14 12.35
C SER A 520 -43.06 15.83 13.04
N LYS A 521 -41.92 15.24 12.65
CA LYS A 521 -41.43 13.95 13.17
C LYS A 521 -40.56 14.10 14.42
N GLY A 522 -39.80 15.19 14.50
CA GLY A 522 -38.79 15.41 15.52
C GLY A 522 -37.61 14.44 15.44
N ILE A 523 -36.63 14.65 16.33
CA ILE A 523 -35.48 13.76 16.53
C ILE A 523 -35.70 12.99 17.82
N SER A 524 -35.44 11.68 17.82
CA SER A 524 -35.60 10.83 19.01
C SER A 524 -34.26 10.29 19.48
N LEU A 525 -33.98 10.43 20.79
CA LEU A 525 -32.80 9.93 21.48
C LEU A 525 -33.21 8.87 22.49
N GLU A 526 -32.68 7.66 22.37
CA GLU A 526 -32.89 6.54 23.29
C GLU A 526 -31.62 6.36 24.14
N THR A 527 -31.70 6.71 25.43
CA THR A 527 -30.52 6.82 26.30
C THR A 527 -30.31 5.63 27.22
N GLY A 528 -31.20 4.63 27.16
CA GLY A 528 -31.16 3.48 28.07
C GLY A 528 -31.24 3.94 29.52
N ASN A 529 -30.30 3.50 30.36
CA ASN A 529 -30.25 3.83 31.79
C ASN A 529 -29.56 5.18 32.10
N TRP A 530 -29.01 5.87 31.09
CA TRP A 530 -28.41 7.18 31.30
C TRP A 530 -29.51 8.21 31.54
N VAL A 531 -29.33 9.05 32.57
CA VAL A 531 -30.36 9.99 33.06
C VAL A 531 -29.92 11.45 33.06
N CYS A 532 -28.79 11.76 32.45
CA CYS A 532 -28.33 13.12 32.25
C CYS A 532 -27.46 13.23 30.99
N PHE A 533 -27.32 14.45 30.50
CA PHE A 533 -26.31 14.81 29.51
C PHE A 533 -25.38 15.89 30.07
N ASN A 534 -24.23 16.06 29.43
CA ASN A 534 -23.30 17.15 29.74
C ASN A 534 -23.65 18.43 28.95
N LYS A 535 -22.95 19.52 29.28
CA LYS A 535 -23.14 20.83 28.65
C LYS A 535 -23.07 20.79 27.13
N LYS A 536 -22.08 20.07 26.57
CA LYS A 536 -21.87 19.97 25.11
C LYS A 536 -23.10 19.39 24.40
N THR A 537 -23.63 18.28 24.91
CA THR A 537 -24.80 17.63 24.32
C THR A 537 -26.04 18.53 24.39
N TYR A 538 -26.26 19.23 25.51
CA TYR A 538 -27.37 20.17 25.62
C TYR A 538 -27.25 21.37 24.68
N THR A 539 -26.04 21.90 24.44
CA THR A 539 -25.81 22.93 23.42
C THR A 539 -26.25 22.47 22.04
N LEU A 540 -25.98 21.22 21.67
CA LEU A 540 -26.39 20.67 20.37
C LEU A 540 -27.90 20.47 20.28
N ILE A 541 -28.54 19.99 21.35
CA ILE A 541 -29.99 19.85 21.45
C ILE A 541 -30.68 21.22 21.34
N GLU A 542 -30.12 22.25 22.00
CA GLU A 542 -30.59 23.63 21.87
C GLU A 542 -30.47 24.16 20.46
N LYS A 543 -29.35 23.91 19.78
CA LYS A 543 -29.17 24.33 18.39
C LYS A 543 -30.22 23.71 17.48
N ILE A 544 -30.55 22.43 17.68
CA ILE A 544 -31.62 21.74 16.93
C ILE A 544 -33.00 22.34 17.26
N SER A 545 -33.27 22.61 18.54
CA SER A 545 -34.52 23.26 18.97
C SER A 545 -34.64 24.66 18.38
N ASP A 546 -33.59 25.49 18.40
CA ASP A 546 -33.56 26.84 17.83
C ASP A 546 -33.84 26.82 16.31
N LEU A 547 -33.38 25.76 15.61
CA LEU A 547 -33.69 25.51 14.20
C LEU A 547 -35.14 25.04 13.95
N GLY A 548 -35.94 24.88 15.01
CA GLY A 548 -37.37 24.59 14.96
C GLY A 548 -37.75 23.12 15.05
N VAL A 549 -36.79 22.22 15.24
CA VAL A 549 -37.04 20.77 15.28
C VAL A 549 -37.17 20.28 16.73
N PRO A 550 -38.28 19.60 17.10
CA PRO A 550 -38.43 19.06 18.45
C PRO A 550 -37.52 17.84 18.69
N VAL A 551 -37.02 17.68 19.92
CA VAL A 551 -36.17 16.56 20.34
C VAL A 551 -36.84 15.76 21.45
N THR A 552 -37.10 14.48 21.19
CA THR A 552 -37.65 13.52 22.15
C THR A 552 -36.52 12.75 22.81
N ILE A 553 -36.49 12.69 24.14
CA ILE A 553 -35.53 11.91 24.92
C ILE A 553 -36.28 10.83 25.67
N SER A 554 -35.93 9.57 25.40
CA SER A 554 -36.48 8.38 26.05
C SER A 554 -35.41 7.71 26.91
N PHE A 555 -35.75 7.39 28.15
CA PHE A 555 -34.81 6.84 29.13
C PHE A 555 -35.49 5.91 30.14
N ALA A 556 -34.70 5.09 30.81
CA ALA A 556 -35.11 4.22 31.90
C ALA A 556 -34.57 4.77 33.23
N TYR A 557 -35.43 4.87 34.23
CA TYR A 557 -35.05 5.27 35.58
C TYR A 557 -35.81 4.44 36.60
N LYS A 558 -35.09 3.81 37.55
CA LYS A 558 -35.66 2.93 38.59
C LYS A 558 -36.62 1.87 38.03
N GLY A 559 -36.23 1.23 36.92
CA GLY A 559 -37.00 0.15 36.28
C GLY A 559 -38.26 0.60 35.53
N ARG A 560 -38.45 1.90 35.31
CA ARG A 560 -39.58 2.46 34.55
C ARG A 560 -39.08 3.27 33.36
N ARG A 561 -39.82 3.25 32.26
CA ARG A 561 -39.50 4.03 31.06
C ARG A 561 -40.18 5.39 31.10
N TYR A 562 -39.43 6.41 30.74
CA TYR A 562 -39.87 7.79 30.68
C TYR A 562 -39.52 8.38 29.33
N SER A 563 -40.30 9.37 28.89
CA SER A 563 -39.98 10.16 27.71
C SER A 563 -40.36 11.62 27.94
N THR A 564 -39.53 12.54 27.46
CA THR A 564 -39.76 14.00 27.47
C THR A 564 -39.46 14.58 26.10
N VAL A 565 -40.17 15.64 25.72
CA VAL A 565 -40.01 16.29 24.40
C VAL A 565 -39.62 17.74 24.62
N ILE A 566 -38.44 18.12 24.15
CA ILE A 566 -38.02 19.52 24.05
C ILE A 566 -38.61 20.06 22.75
N PRO A 567 -39.54 21.02 22.79
CA PRO A 567 -40.20 21.52 21.58
C PRO A 567 -39.22 22.26 20.68
N GLY A 568 -39.53 22.33 19.38
CA GLY A 568 -38.84 23.25 18.48
C GLY A 568 -39.13 24.70 18.90
N LYS A 569 -38.11 25.53 18.95
CA LYS A 569 -38.12 26.90 19.51
C LYS A 569 -38.61 26.92 20.95
N ALA A 570 -37.98 26.13 21.81
CA ALA A 570 -38.33 26.08 23.23
C ALA A 570 -38.11 27.43 23.92
N ASP A 571 -39.11 27.91 24.67
CA ASP A 571 -39.07 29.18 25.40
C ASP A 571 -38.07 29.18 26.56
N ILE A 572 -37.87 28.01 27.18
CA ILE A 572 -36.87 27.75 28.21
C ILE A 572 -35.79 26.91 27.56
N ARG A 573 -34.52 27.20 27.82
CA ARG A 573 -33.39 26.46 27.26
C ARG A 573 -32.93 25.34 28.20
N PRO A 574 -32.69 24.10 27.73
CA PRO A 574 -32.16 23.00 28.55
C PRO A 574 -30.93 23.34 29.41
N LEU A 575 -30.02 24.19 28.93
CA LEU A 575 -28.84 24.67 29.65
C LEU A 575 -29.19 25.60 30.82
N ASP A 576 -30.29 26.34 30.75
CA ASP A 576 -30.78 27.16 31.87
C ASP A 576 -31.29 26.29 33.04
N LEU A 577 -31.53 25.00 32.76
CA LEU A 577 -31.94 23.99 33.73
C LEU A 577 -30.78 23.15 34.27
N CYS A 578 -29.55 23.38 33.76
CA CYS A 578 -28.33 22.71 34.24
C CYS A 578 -27.88 23.27 35.59
N ASN A 579 -27.13 22.46 36.35
CA ASN A 579 -26.37 22.92 37.50
C ASN A 579 -25.14 23.75 37.08
N GLU A 580 -24.38 24.27 38.06
CA GLU A 580 -23.17 25.09 37.80
C GLU A 580 -22.08 24.35 36.99
N GLU A 581 -22.08 23.01 37.02
CA GLU A 581 -21.17 22.16 36.25
C GLU A 581 -21.68 21.84 34.83
N GLY A 582 -22.86 22.35 34.45
CA GLY A 582 -23.43 22.19 33.12
C GLY A 582 -24.12 20.85 32.86
N TYR A 583 -24.47 20.10 33.91
CA TYR A 583 -25.27 18.87 33.81
C TYR A 583 -26.73 19.14 34.12
N CYS A 584 -27.64 18.58 33.31
CA CYS A 584 -29.07 18.55 33.59
C CYS A 584 -29.56 17.10 33.53
N GLY A 585 -30.30 16.70 34.57
CA GLY A 585 -30.92 15.38 34.64
C GLY A 585 -32.26 15.35 33.89
N PHE A 586 -32.57 14.22 33.24
CA PHE A 586 -33.77 14.07 32.42
C PHE A 586 -35.08 14.18 33.22
N LEU A 587 -35.05 13.85 34.52
CA LEU A 587 -36.18 14.12 35.42
C LEU A 587 -36.42 15.60 35.65
N ASN A 588 -35.39 16.45 35.57
CA ASN A 588 -35.54 17.88 35.63
C ASN A 588 -36.20 18.40 34.34
N LEU A 589 -35.77 17.89 33.17
CA LEU A 589 -36.42 18.20 31.90
C LEU A 589 -37.92 17.83 31.91
N ILE A 590 -38.29 16.66 32.45
CA ILE A 590 -39.70 16.26 32.59
C ILE A 590 -40.52 17.26 33.41
N LYS A 591 -39.95 17.89 34.44
CA LYS A 591 -40.68 18.88 35.25
C LYS A 591 -41.05 20.14 34.45
N TYR A 592 -40.22 20.50 33.47
CA TYR A 592 -40.37 21.74 32.71
C TYR A 592 -41.07 21.54 31.36
N TYR A 593 -40.70 20.49 30.60
CA TYR A 593 -41.29 20.20 29.29
C TYR A 593 -42.43 19.18 29.34
N GLY A 594 -42.70 18.62 30.52
CA GLY A 594 -43.61 17.48 30.66
C GLY A 594 -42.96 16.17 30.21
N GLY A 595 -43.63 15.07 30.51
CA GLY A 595 -43.18 13.74 30.10
C GLY A 595 -44.21 12.67 30.39
N THR A 596 -44.09 11.55 29.70
CA THR A 596 -44.97 10.39 29.90
C THR A 596 -44.17 9.24 30.51
N GLN A 597 -44.73 8.62 31.56
CA GLN A 597 -44.26 7.32 32.02
C GLN A 597 -44.91 6.27 31.11
N LYS A 598 -44.11 5.50 30.39
CA LYS A 598 -44.59 4.40 29.55
C LYS A 598 -44.73 3.11 30.36
#